data_AF-A0A7V9MIE5-F1
#
_entry.id   AF-A0A7V9MIE5-F1
#
_cell.length_a   1.000
_cell.length_b   1.000
_cell.length_c   1.000
_cell.angle_alpha   90.00
_cell.angle_beta   90.00
_cell.angle_gamma   90.00
#
_symmetry.space_group_name_H-M   'P 1'
#
loop_
_entity.id
_entity.type
_entity.pdbx_description
1 polymer ?
#
loop_
_entity_poly.entity_id
_entity_poly.type
_entity_poly.pdbx_seq_one_letter_code
_entity_poly.pdbx_strand_id
1 'polypeptide(L)'
;MPCLVCGARDGVDPAHVTPRARGGCDHPDCVVPLCRFRCHRAFDDGRLDLLPYLEPRHRAELAHALQHLGVIELLERLTAERWAPVRSVAA
;
A
#
# COMPACT_ATOMS: atom_id res chain seq x y z
N MET A 1 -0.27 3.31 -17.79
CA MET A 1 -0.37 2.10 -16.94
C MET A 1 -1.80 1.99 -16.43
N PRO A 2 -2.46 0.81 -16.47
CA PRO A 2 -3.80 0.69 -15.90
C PRO A 2 -3.75 0.75 -14.36
N CYS A 3 -4.82 1.23 -13.74
CA CYS A 3 -5.02 1.14 -12.30
C CYS A 3 -4.91 -0.31 -11.85
N LEU A 4 -4.07 -0.58 -10.85
CA LEU A 4 -3.80 -1.92 -10.36
C LEU A 4 -5.05 -2.64 -9.84
N VAL A 5 -6.00 -1.87 -9.30
CA VAL A 5 -7.18 -2.39 -8.61
C VAL A 5 -8.37 -2.59 -9.56
N CYS A 6 -8.69 -1.60 -10.38
CA CYS A 6 -9.90 -1.61 -11.20
C CYS A 6 -9.65 -1.65 -12.71
N GLY A 7 -8.40 -1.61 -13.16
CA GLY A 7 -8.03 -1.66 -14.58
C GLY A 7 -8.30 -0.38 -15.39
N ALA A 8 -8.84 0.67 -14.78
CA ALA A 8 -9.05 1.97 -15.44
C ALA A 8 -7.75 2.51 -16.06
N ARG A 9 -7.85 3.21 -17.19
CA ARG A 9 -6.68 3.71 -17.95
C ARG A 9 -6.55 5.23 -17.93
N ASP A 10 -7.63 5.91 -17.58
CA ASP A 10 -7.77 7.34 -17.44
C ASP A 10 -7.53 7.78 -16.00
N GLY A 11 -6.88 8.95 -15.83
CA GLY A 11 -6.63 9.54 -14.51
C GLY A 11 -5.84 8.64 -13.56
N VAL A 12 -4.92 7.83 -14.08
CA VAL A 12 -4.03 6.98 -13.28
C VAL A 12 -2.76 7.74 -12.95
N ASP A 13 -2.48 7.89 -11.66
CA ASP A 13 -1.28 8.54 -11.15
C ASP A 13 -0.43 7.57 -10.31
N PRO A 14 0.85 7.89 -10.09
CA PRO A 14 1.66 7.22 -9.09
C PRO A 14 1.11 7.50 -7.68
N ALA A 15 0.66 6.45 -7.00
CA ALA A 15 0.21 6.48 -5.62
C ALA A 15 1.29 5.92 -4.72
N HIS A 16 1.70 6.65 -3.70
CA HIS A 16 2.78 6.19 -2.83
C HIS A 16 2.29 5.07 -1.92
N VAL A 17 2.98 3.93 -1.95
CA VAL A 17 2.76 2.84 -0.99
C VAL A 17 3.14 3.32 0.41
N THR A 18 4.33 3.94 0.53
CA THR A 18 4.75 4.67 1.72
C THR A 18 4.53 6.16 1.51
N PRO A 19 3.60 6.82 2.24
CA PRO A 19 3.35 8.26 2.04
C PRO A 19 4.59 9.09 2.42
N ARG A 20 4.82 10.21 1.71
CA ARG A 20 5.96 11.12 1.96
C ARG A 20 6.03 11.61 3.41
N ALA A 21 4.88 11.86 4.03
CA ALA A 21 4.78 12.25 5.43
C ALA A 21 5.31 11.19 6.41
N ARG A 22 5.55 9.95 5.94
CA ARG A 22 6.12 8.83 6.71
C ARG A 22 7.43 8.31 6.09
N GLY A 23 8.16 9.16 5.37
CA GLY A 23 9.49 8.83 4.85
C GLY A 23 9.52 8.28 3.41
N GLY A 24 8.37 8.14 2.75
CA GLY A 24 8.33 7.74 1.35
C GLY A 24 9.10 8.68 0.42
N CYS A 25 9.66 8.14 -0.66
CA CYS A 25 10.53 8.85 -1.61
C CYS A 25 10.04 8.72 -3.05
N ASP A 26 10.75 9.34 -3.99
CA ASP A 26 10.37 9.34 -5.42
C ASP A 26 10.93 8.12 -6.20
N HIS A 27 11.40 7.09 -5.50
CA HIS A 27 11.84 5.85 -6.15
C HIS A 27 10.67 5.20 -6.91
N PRO A 28 10.88 4.62 -8.10
CA PRO A 28 9.80 3.98 -8.87
C PRO A 28 9.09 2.88 -8.08
N ASP A 29 9.81 2.15 -7.22
CA ASP A 29 9.23 1.12 -6.36
C ASP A 29 8.49 1.68 -5.13
N CYS A 30 8.52 3.00 -4.88
CA CYS A 30 7.76 3.62 -3.79
C CYS A 30 6.30 3.91 -4.18
N VAL A 31 5.95 3.72 -5.46
CA VAL A 31 4.66 4.08 -6.02
C VAL A 31 4.04 2.93 -6.81
N VAL A 32 2.70 2.91 -6.85
CA VAL A 32 1.91 2.00 -7.67
C VAL A 32 0.85 2.76 -8.47
N PRO A 33 0.42 2.26 -9.64
CA PRO A 33 -0.57 2.94 -10.46
C PRO A 33 -1.98 2.82 -9.87
N LEU A 34 -2.60 3.93 -9.48
CA LEU A 34 -4.00 3.95 -9.04
C LEU A 34 -4.78 5.08 -9.72
N CYS A 35 -6.05 4.83 -10.07
CA CYS A 35 -6.91 5.90 -10.57
C CYS A 35 -7.26 6.88 -9.44
N ARG A 36 -7.07 8.17 -9.70
CA ARG A 36 -7.06 9.25 -8.71
C ARG A 36 -8.32 9.28 -7.83
N PHE A 37 -9.49 9.28 -8.46
CA PHE A 37 -10.74 9.59 -7.76
C PHE A 37 -11.35 8.42 -7.00
N ARG A 38 -11.01 7.18 -7.36
CA ARG A 38 -11.62 5.97 -6.77
C ARG A 38 -10.61 5.19 -5.93
N CYS A 39 -9.55 4.66 -6.56
CA CYS A 39 -8.65 3.73 -5.88
C CYS A 39 -7.56 4.45 -5.10
N HIS A 40 -6.96 5.51 -5.65
CA HIS A 40 -5.90 6.26 -4.96
C HIS A 40 -6.44 6.93 -3.69
N ARG A 41 -7.52 7.70 -3.81
CA ARG A 41 -8.19 8.31 -2.65
C ARG A 41 -8.64 7.27 -1.62
N ALA A 42 -9.27 6.16 -2.05
CA ALA A 42 -9.69 5.13 -1.11
C ALA A 42 -8.49 4.47 -0.39
N PHE A 43 -7.36 4.31 -1.08
CA PHE A 43 -6.14 3.82 -0.44
C PHE A 43 -5.61 4.81 0.59
N ASP A 44 -5.48 6.09 0.25
CA ASP A 44 -4.99 7.12 1.16
C ASP A 44 -5.90 7.32 2.39
N ASP A 45 -7.21 7.19 2.20
CA ASP A 45 -8.21 7.30 3.26
C ASP A 45 -8.28 6.03 4.15
N GLY A 46 -7.51 4.99 3.86
CA GLY A 46 -7.58 3.71 4.59
C GLY A 46 -8.91 2.99 4.40
N ARG A 47 -9.44 3.00 3.18
CA ARG A 47 -10.73 2.39 2.81
C ARG A 47 -10.60 1.30 1.74
N LEU A 48 -9.37 0.93 1.39
CA LEU A 48 -9.06 -0.06 0.36
C LEU A 48 -7.93 -0.94 0.88
N ASP A 49 -8.19 -2.25 0.96
CA ASP A 49 -7.16 -3.27 1.09
C ASP A 49 -6.45 -3.42 -0.26
N LEU A 50 -5.20 -2.96 -0.31
CA LEU A 50 -4.36 -2.99 -1.50
C LEU A 50 -3.52 -4.28 -1.59
N LEU A 51 -3.34 -5.01 -0.48
CA LEU A 51 -2.44 -6.16 -0.41
C LEU A 51 -2.77 -7.26 -1.44
N PRO A 52 -4.05 -7.65 -1.67
CA PRO A 52 -4.41 -8.67 -2.66
C PRO A 52 -4.06 -8.31 -4.10
N TYR A 53 -3.86 -7.02 -4.39
CA TYR A 53 -3.52 -6.54 -5.72
C TYR A 53 -2.01 -6.42 -5.93
N LEU A 54 -1.24 -6.30 -4.84
CA LEU A 54 0.21 -6.26 -4.87
C LEU A 54 0.79 -7.67 -4.99
N GLU A 55 0.36 -8.60 -4.16
CA GLU A 55 0.86 -9.98 -4.23
C GLU A 55 0.22 -10.75 -5.40
N PRO A 56 0.98 -11.63 -6.08
CA PRO A 56 2.41 -11.90 -5.91
C PRO A 56 3.33 -11.04 -6.80
N ARG A 57 2.80 -10.04 -7.50
CA ARG A 57 3.45 -9.41 -8.66
C ARG A 57 4.28 -8.17 -8.35
N HIS A 58 3.97 -7.46 -7.26
CA HIS A 58 4.55 -6.16 -6.88
C HIS A 58 5.45 -6.28 -5.65
N ARG A 59 6.33 -7.30 -5.66
CA ARG A 59 7.24 -7.59 -4.55
C ARG A 59 8.34 -6.55 -4.39
N ALA A 60 8.75 -5.90 -5.47
CA ALA A 60 9.75 -4.84 -5.40
C ALA A 60 9.21 -3.64 -4.62
N GLU A 61 7.96 -3.27 -4.86
CA GLU A 61 7.28 -2.18 -4.17
C GLU A 61 7.06 -2.50 -2.69
N LEU A 62 6.68 -3.74 -2.38
CA LEU A 62 6.59 -4.22 -0.99
C LEU A 62 7.96 -4.21 -0.29
N ALA A 63 9.00 -4.73 -0.94
CA ALA A 63 10.35 -4.76 -0.40
C ALA A 63 10.89 -3.34 -0.18
N HIS A 64 10.62 -2.41 -1.09
CA HIS A 64 11.00 -1.02 -0.95
C HIS A 64 10.23 -0.32 0.18
N ALA A 65 8.92 -0.58 0.32
CA ALA A 65 8.14 -0.02 1.43
C ALA A 65 8.66 -0.49 2.80
N LEU A 66 9.14 -1.73 2.91
CA LEU A 66 9.80 -2.25 4.13
C LEU A 66 11.13 -1.56 4.48
N GLN A 67 11.73 -0.81 3.54
CA GLN A 67 12.90 0.03 3.85
C GLN A 67 12.50 1.31 4.60
N HIS A 68 11.22 1.69 4.57
CA HIS A 68 10.69 2.90 5.19
C HIS A 68 9.80 2.61 6.40
N LEU A 69 8.99 1.55 6.34
CA LEU A 69 8.01 1.20 7.37
C LEU A 69 8.36 -0.14 8.03
N GLY A 70 8.05 -0.27 9.32
CA GLY A 70 8.07 -1.56 9.99
C GLY A 70 7.02 -2.52 9.40
N VAL A 71 7.24 -3.84 9.54
CA VAL A 71 6.35 -4.88 8.96
C VAL A 71 4.88 -4.69 9.36
N ILE A 72 4.61 -4.47 10.64
CA ILE A 72 3.24 -4.27 11.13
C ILE A 72 2.63 -2.98 10.57
N GLU A 73 3.40 -1.89 10.55
CA GLU A 73 2.93 -0.62 10.00
C GLU A 73 2.61 -0.71 8.51
N LEU A 74 3.46 -1.41 7.73
CA LEU A 74 3.19 -1.67 6.33
C LEU A 74 1.91 -2.49 6.14
N LEU A 75 1.71 -3.53 6.95
CA LEU A 75 0.49 -4.33 6.89
C LEU A 75 -0.75 -3.50 7.22
N GLU A 76 -0.72 -2.69 8.30
CA GLU A 76 -1.81 -1.77 8.64
C GLU A 76 -2.10 -0.79 7.49
N ARG A 77 -1.05 -0.23 6.88
CA ARG A 77 -1.16 0.70 5.75
C ARG A 77 -1.81 0.05 4.53
N LEU A 78 -1.42 -1.18 4.20
CA LEU A 78 -1.87 -1.89 3.00
C LEU A 78 -3.28 -2.43 3.14
N THR A 79 -3.63 -2.96 4.32
CA THR A 79 -4.90 -3.67 4.55
C THR A 79 -6.00 -2.75 5.07
N ALA A 80 -5.65 -1.55 5.53
CA ALA A 80 -6.51 -0.68 6.32
C ALA A 80 -7.00 -1.29 7.66
N GLU A 81 -6.41 -2.41 8.07
CA GLU A 81 -6.67 -3.02 9.37
C GLU A 81 -5.77 -2.41 10.46
N ARG A 82 -6.16 -2.61 11.72
CA ARG A 82 -5.34 -2.27 12.88
C ARG A 82 -5.07 -3.54 13.67
N TRP A 83 -3.80 -3.77 13.98
CA TRP A 83 -3.38 -5.01 14.62
C TRP A 83 -3.05 -4.75 16.09
N ALA A 84 -3.57 -5.61 16.97
CA ALA A 84 -3.25 -5.59 18.38
C ALA A 84 -2.46 -6.86 18.75
N PRO A 85 -1.40 -6.76 19.58
CA PRO A 85 -0.71 -7.94 20.08
C PRO A 85 -1.68 -8.84 20.85
N VAL A 86 -1.78 -10.10 20.45
CA VAL A 86 -2.49 -11.11 21.25
C VAL A 86 -1.46 -11.70 22.22
N ARG A 87 -1.71 -11.57 23.53
CA ARG A 87 -0.90 -12.28 24.52
C ARG A 87 -1.12 -13.78 24.33
N SER A 88 -0.06 -14.51 24.02
CA SER A 88 -0.07 -15.96 24.18
C SER A 88 -0.12 -16.28 25.67
N VAL A 89 -1.17 -16.96 26.12
CA VAL A 89 -1.16 -17.62 27.42
C VAL A 89 -0.22 -18.81 27.25
N ALA A 90 0.89 -18.83 28.00
CA ALA A 90 1.73 -20.01 28.07
C ALA A 90 0.85 -21.18 28.56
N ALA A 91 0.76 -22.23 27.76
CA ALA A 91 0.11 -23.48 28.11
C ALA A 91 0.96 -24.27 29.12
#